data_AF-F8FEG1-F1
#
_entry.id   AF-F8FEG1-F1
#
_cell.length_a   1.000
_cell.length_b   1.000
_cell.length_c   1.000
_cell.angle_alpha   90.00
_cell.angle_beta   90.00
_cell.angle_gamma   90.00
#
_symmetry.space_group_name_H-M   'P 1'
#
loop_
_entity.id
_entity.type
_entity.pdbx_description
1 polymer ?
#
loop_
_entity_poly.entity_id
_entity_poly.type
_entity_poly.pdbx_seq_one_letter_code
_entity_poly.pdbx_strand_id
1 'polypeptide(L)'
;MNGVGKGLTVAWINDYLDLYNYAKAIGDEAWQADILETLRSHDVSIRREEQAAVREQLWRQFDALNLRLLELYARLREADSGESAEELQGQIWALKVERIRLTNRICSSRRESGAKTARRNVRP
;
A
#
# COMPACT_ATOMS: atom_id res chain seq x y z
N MET A 1 -6.52 8.76 14.49
CA MET A 1 -6.81 7.89 15.65
C MET A 1 -6.29 6.47 15.39
N ASN A 2 -4.97 6.26 15.28
CA ASN A 2 -4.38 4.99 14.80
C ASN A 2 -3.61 4.19 15.88
N GLY A 3 -3.72 4.57 17.16
CA GLY A 3 -2.98 3.93 18.26
C GLY A 3 -3.67 2.69 18.83
N VAL A 4 -5.01 2.66 18.84
CA VAL A 4 -5.79 1.62 19.54
C VAL A 4 -5.75 0.27 18.79
N GLY A 5 -5.81 0.29 17.46
CA GLY A 5 -5.76 -0.94 16.65
C GLY A 5 -4.43 -1.69 16.77
N LYS A 6 -3.31 -0.97 16.88
CA LYS A 6 -1.99 -1.60 17.07
C LYS A 6 -1.85 -2.30 18.43
N GLY A 7 -2.42 -1.72 19.49
CA GLY A 7 -2.41 -2.32 20.83
C GLY A 7 -3.21 -3.63 20.89
N LEU A 8 -4.39 -3.65 20.27
CA LEU A 8 -5.25 -4.83 20.19
C LEU A 8 -4.61 -5.98 19.40
N THR A 9 -3.92 -5.67 18.28
CA THR A 9 -3.21 -6.70 17.52
C THR A 9 -2.02 -7.29 18.28
N VAL A 10 -1.33 -6.51 19.12
CA VAL A 10 -0.20 -7.01 19.91
C VAL A 10 -0.68 -7.93 21.03
N ALA A 11 -1.74 -7.54 21.75
CA ALA A 11 -2.33 -8.39 22.77
C ALA A 11 -2.82 -9.73 22.17
N TRP A 12 -3.53 -9.67 21.04
CA TRP A 12 -4.01 -10.88 20.34
C TRP A 12 -2.86 -11.81 19.90
N ILE A 13 -1.76 -11.26 19.36
CA ILE A 13 -0.59 -12.09 19.00
C ILE A 13 0.01 -12.74 20.24
N ASN A 14 0.13 -12.00 21.35
CA ASN A 14 0.66 -12.54 22.60
C ASN A 14 -0.23 -13.66 23.16
N ASP A 15 -1.55 -13.50 23.15
CA ASP A 15 -2.49 -14.52 23.60
C ASP A 15 -2.35 -15.81 22.77
N TYR A 16 -2.20 -15.70 21.45
CA TYR A 16 -1.97 -16.85 20.57
C TYR A 16 -0.59 -17.49 20.78
N LEU A 17 0.43 -16.71 21.15
CA LEU A 17 1.75 -17.25 21.53
C LEU A 17 1.69 -18.00 22.86
N ASP A 18 0.90 -17.54 23.82
CA ASP A 18 0.68 -18.24 25.09
C ASP A 18 -0.06 -19.56 24.86
N LEU A 19 -1.10 -19.57 24.03
CA LEU A 19 -1.81 -20.78 23.62
C LEU A 19 -0.89 -21.76 22.88
N TYR A 20 0.00 -21.27 22.01
CA TYR A 20 0.98 -22.12 21.33
C TYR A 20 1.96 -22.77 22.31
N ASN A 21 2.46 -21.99 23.27
CA ASN A 21 3.36 -22.51 24.30
C ASN A 21 2.66 -23.57 25.17
N TYR A 22 1.38 -23.37 25.48
CA TYR A 22 0.58 -24.35 26.21
C TYR A 22 0.31 -25.62 25.39
N ALA A 23 -0.10 -25.49 24.12
CA ALA A 23 -0.26 -26.61 23.19
C ALA A 23 1.02 -27.44 23.06
N LYS A 24 2.17 -26.76 22.99
CA LYS A 24 3.50 -27.38 22.99
C LYS A 24 3.80 -28.10 24.30
N ALA A 25 3.42 -27.54 25.45
CA ALA A 25 3.65 -28.15 26.76
C ALA A 25 2.85 -29.45 26.96
N ILE A 26 1.66 -29.54 26.37
CA ILE A 26 0.81 -30.75 26.44
C ILE A 26 1.06 -31.73 25.26
N GLY A 27 1.95 -31.40 24.32
CA GLY A 27 2.30 -32.24 23.18
C GLY A 27 1.23 -32.30 22.08
N ASP A 28 0.30 -31.35 22.06
CA ASP A 28 -0.76 -31.32 21.04
C ASP A 28 -0.23 -30.67 19.76
N GLU A 29 0.29 -31.48 18.85
CA GLU A 29 0.86 -31.03 17.58
C GLU A 29 -0.20 -30.53 16.59
N ALA A 30 -1.43 -31.07 16.64
CA ALA A 30 -2.52 -30.64 15.79
C ALA A 30 -2.95 -29.21 16.15
N TRP A 31 -3.08 -28.94 17.45
CA TRP A 31 -3.42 -27.62 17.94
C TRP A 31 -2.32 -26.59 17.70
N GLN A 32 -1.04 -26.99 17.82
CA GLN A 32 0.09 -26.14 17.43
C GLN A 32 0.01 -25.74 15.94
N ALA A 33 -0.34 -26.68 15.06
CA ALA A 33 -0.47 -26.41 13.63
C ALA A 33 -1.60 -25.42 13.33
N ASP A 34 -2.77 -25.61 13.94
CA ASP A 34 -3.94 -24.71 13.81
C ASP A 34 -3.65 -23.28 14.29
N ILE A 35 -2.93 -23.14 15.42
CA ILE A 35 -2.51 -21.84 15.94
C ILE A 35 -1.57 -21.13 14.96
N LEU A 36 -0.59 -21.85 14.41
CA LEU A 36 0.35 -21.30 13.44
C LEU A 36 -0.32 -20.94 12.10
N GLU A 37 -1.33 -21.68 11.67
CA GLU A 37 -2.13 -21.35 10.50
C GLU A 37 -2.94 -20.07 10.73
N THR A 38 -3.61 -19.97 11.87
CA THR A 38 -4.39 -18.79 12.26
C THR A 38 -3.53 -17.53 12.30
N LEU A 39 -2.36 -17.58 12.94
CA LEU A 39 -1.39 -16.47 12.98
C LEU A 39 -0.92 -16.06 11.58
N ARG A 40 -0.64 -17.03 10.70
CA ARG A 40 -0.22 -16.77 9.32
C ARG A 40 -1.33 -16.13 8.48
N SER A 41 -2.57 -16.61 8.62
CA SER A 41 -3.72 -16.07 7.87
C SER A 41 -4.02 -14.61 8.24
N HIS A 42 -3.86 -14.27 9.53
CA HIS A 42 -4.03 -12.92 10.04
C HIS A 42 -2.94 -11.97 9.53
N ASP A 43 -1.66 -12.35 9.59
CA ASP A 43 -0.54 -11.54 9.05
C ASP A 43 -0.70 -11.29 7.54
N VAL A 44 -1.17 -12.28 6.77
CA VAL A 44 -1.45 -12.13 5.34
C VAL A 44 -2.58 -11.13 5.10
N SER A 45 -3.64 -11.16 5.91
CA SER A 45 -4.80 -10.28 5.76
C SER A 45 -4.46 -8.83 6.09
N ILE A 46 -3.77 -8.59 7.21
CA ILE A 46 -3.28 -7.25 7.59
C ILE A 46 -2.37 -6.67 6.51
N ARG A 47 -1.39 -7.45 6.03
CA ARG A 47 -0.48 -6.99 4.98
C ARG A 47 -1.21 -6.65 3.67
N ARG A 48 -2.27 -7.39 3.33
CA ARG A 48 -3.10 -7.12 2.14
C ARG A 48 -3.87 -5.82 2.31
N GLU A 49 -4.42 -5.57 3.48
CA GLU A 49 -5.19 -4.36 3.79
C GLU A 49 -4.28 -3.12 3.81
N GLU A 50 -3.12 -3.18 4.46
CA GLU A 50 -2.12 -2.10 4.43
C GLU A 50 -1.68 -1.79 2.99
N GLN A 51 -1.41 -2.84 2.19
CA GLN A 51 -1.07 -2.65 0.78
C GLN A 51 -2.22 -2.04 -0.03
N ALA A 52 -3.47 -2.40 0.26
CA ALA A 52 -4.64 -1.81 -0.38
C ALA A 52 -4.77 -0.32 -0.04
N ALA A 53 -4.62 0.05 1.24
CA ALA A 53 -4.65 1.43 1.69
C ALA A 53 -3.53 2.28 1.06
N VAL A 54 -2.30 1.75 0.98
CA VAL A 54 -1.19 2.44 0.31
C VAL A 54 -1.48 2.62 -1.19
N ARG A 55 -2.03 1.61 -1.86
CA ARG A 55 -2.41 1.72 -3.28
C ARG A 55 -3.50 2.77 -3.50
N GLU A 56 -4.54 2.76 -2.67
CA GLU A 56 -5.61 3.75 -2.74
C GLU A 56 -5.06 5.17 -2.58
N GLN A 57 -4.15 5.37 -1.62
CA GLN A 57 -3.52 6.67 -1.40
C GLN A 57 -2.69 7.13 -2.61
N LEU A 58 -1.98 6.22 -3.28
CA LEU A 58 -1.23 6.54 -4.51
C LEU A 58 -2.16 6.93 -5.65
N TRP A 59 -3.31 6.25 -5.79
CA TRP A 59 -4.33 6.60 -6.79
C TRP A 59 -4.97 7.96 -6.53
N ARG A 60 -5.31 8.27 -5.28
CA ARG A 60 -5.83 9.61 -4.91
C ARG A 60 -4.84 10.72 -5.24
N GLN A 61 -3.54 10.51 -4.99
CA GLN A 61 -2.49 11.47 -5.38
C GLN A 61 -2.41 11.63 -6.91
N PHE A 62 -2.60 10.54 -7.65
CA PHE A 62 -2.54 10.55 -9.11
C PHE A 62 -3.72 11.33 -9.70
N ASP A 63 -4.92 11.13 -9.17
CA ASP A 63 -6.12 11.85 -9.60
C ASP A 63 -6.02 13.34 -9.29
N ALA A 64 -5.57 13.70 -8.09
CA ALA A 64 -5.33 15.10 -7.71
C ALA A 64 -4.32 15.79 -8.63
N LEU A 65 -3.24 15.10 -8.98
CA LEU A 65 -2.22 15.61 -9.90
C LEU A 65 -2.79 15.80 -11.30
N ASN A 66 -3.58 14.85 -11.81
CA ASN A 66 -4.22 14.97 -13.13
C ASN A 66 -5.22 16.13 -13.18
N LEU A 67 -6.02 16.33 -12.13
CA LEU A 67 -6.91 17.48 -12.01
C LEU A 67 -6.11 18.78 -12.07
N ARG A 68 -4.99 18.87 -11.35
CA ARG A 68 -4.13 20.05 -11.37
C ARG A 68 -3.51 20.30 -12.75
N LEU A 69 -3.11 19.25 -13.47
CA LEU A 69 -2.66 19.37 -14.85
C LEU A 69 -3.76 19.91 -15.77
N LEU A 70 -4.99 19.41 -15.64
CA LEU A 70 -6.14 19.90 -16.43
C LEU A 70 -6.40 21.38 -16.18
N GLU A 71 -6.37 21.82 -14.92
CA GLU A 71 -6.50 23.24 -14.55
C GLU A 71 -5.42 24.11 -15.19
N LEU A 72 -4.15 23.67 -15.14
CA LEU A 72 -3.05 24.42 -15.74
C LEU A 72 -3.15 24.47 -17.26
N TYR A 73 -3.62 23.39 -17.90
CA TYR A 73 -3.88 23.38 -19.34
C TYR A 73 -5.03 24.30 -19.74
N ALA A 74 -6.09 24.38 -18.94
CA ALA A 74 -7.18 25.33 -19.15
C ALA A 74 -6.67 26.78 -19.04
N ARG A 75 -5.92 27.09 -17.97
CA ARG A 75 -5.30 28.40 -17.77
C ARG A 75 -4.34 28.77 -18.89
N LEU A 76 -3.55 27.83 -19.38
CA LEU A 76 -2.62 28.05 -20.50
C LEU A 76 -3.37 28.38 -21.80
N ARG A 77 -4.58 27.84 -21.99
CA ARG A 77 -5.42 28.12 -23.16
C ARG A 77 -6.08 29.50 -23.08
N GLU A 78 -6.34 30.00 -21.88
CA GLU A 78 -6.97 31.29 -21.62
C GLU A 78 -5.94 32.44 -21.50
N ALA A 79 -4.67 32.13 -21.26
CA ALA A 79 -3.61 33.13 -21.11
C ALA A 79 -3.18 33.69 -22.48
N ASP A 80 -3.44 34.98 -22.71
CA ASP A 80 -2.90 35.72 -23.86
C ASP A 80 -1.51 36.28 -23.55
N SER A 81 -0.52 35.83 -24.32
CA SER A 81 0.88 36.30 -24.44
C SER A 81 1.86 36.16 -23.24
N GLY A 82 2.98 35.49 -23.52
CA GLY A 82 4.31 35.75 -22.98
C GLY A 82 4.68 35.11 -21.63
N GLU A 83 4.88 35.95 -20.62
CA GLU A 83 5.46 35.55 -19.33
C GLU A 83 4.58 34.57 -18.55
N SER A 84 3.27 34.79 -18.49
CA SER A 84 2.36 33.88 -17.78
C SER A 84 2.26 32.51 -18.45
N ALA A 85 2.49 32.42 -19.76
CA ALA A 85 2.47 31.15 -20.49
C ALA A 85 3.72 30.31 -20.21
N GLU A 86 4.91 30.92 -20.15
CA GLU A 86 6.16 30.23 -19.81
C GLU A 86 6.14 29.68 -18.38
N GLU A 87 5.63 30.46 -17.41
CA GLU A 87 5.48 30.01 -16.03
C GLU A 87 4.51 28.82 -15.90
N LEU A 88 3.38 28.86 -16.62
CA LEU A 88 2.41 27.76 -16.67
C LEU A 88 3.02 26.51 -17.31
N GLN A 89 3.82 26.67 -18.37
CA GLN A 89 4.53 25.55 -19.00
C GLN A 89 5.55 24.91 -18.05
N GLY A 90 6.29 25.72 -17.27
CA GLY A 90 7.21 25.24 -16.24
C GLY A 90 6.50 24.42 -15.16
N GLN A 91 5.33 24.89 -14.69
CA GLN A 91 4.50 24.17 -13.71
C GLN A 91 3.96 22.85 -14.27
N ILE A 92 3.49 22.86 -15.53
CA ILE A 92 3.03 21.65 -16.22
C ILE A 92 4.17 20.64 -16.35
N TRP A 93 5.39 21.09 -16.67
CA TRP A 93 6.55 20.21 -16.77
C TRP A 93 6.90 19.55 -15.43
N ALA A 94 6.95 20.34 -14.35
CA ALA A 94 7.21 19.82 -13.00
C ALA A 94 6.19 18.76 -12.59
N LEU A 95 4.89 19.01 -12.83
CA LEU A 95 3.83 18.07 -12.52
C LEU A 95 3.88 16.81 -13.40
N LYS A 96 4.28 16.91 -14.67
CA LYS A 96 4.51 15.73 -15.52
C LYS A 96 5.62 14.84 -14.97
N VAL A 97 6.72 15.42 -14.47
CA VAL A 97 7.80 14.66 -13.83
C VAL A 97 7.28 13.95 -12.57
N GLU A 98 6.49 14.63 -11.76
CA GLU A 98 5.86 14.04 -10.57
C GLU A 98 4.89 12.91 -10.94
N ARG A 99 4.08 13.08 -11.99
CA ARG A 99 3.17 12.06 -12.53
C ARG A 99 3.91 10.80 -12.93
N ILE A 100 5.06 10.93 -13.61
CA ILE A 100 5.89 9.78 -14.02
C ILE A 100 6.42 9.05 -12.78
N ARG A 101 6.92 9.78 -11.78
CA ARG A 101 7.39 9.19 -10.51
C ARG A 101 6.27 8.44 -9.80
N LEU A 102 5.07 9.02 -9.74
CA LEU A 102 3.91 8.39 -9.10
C LEU A 102 3.43 7.16 -9.86
N THR A 103 3.39 7.23 -11.19
CA THR A 103 3.07 6.09 -12.07
C THR A 103 4.06 4.94 -11.87
N ASN A 104 5.35 5.24 -11.76
CA ASN A 104 6.38 4.24 -11.48
C ASN A 104 6.16 3.58 -10.12
N ARG A 105 5.78 4.33 -9.08
CA ARG A 105 5.45 3.79 -7.74
C ARG A 105 4.20 2.90 -7.77
N ILE A 106 3.17 3.28 -8.52
CA ILE A 106 1.96 2.45 -8.71
C ILE A 106 2.34 1.14 -9.44
N CYS A 107 3.14 1.23 -10.50
CA CYS A 107 3.59 0.07 -11.28
C CYS A 107 4.53 -0.87 -10.50
N SER A 108 5.40 -0.34 -9.64
CA SER A 108 6.26 -1.16 -8.77
C SER A 108 5.44 -1.86 -7.68
N SER A 109 4.48 -1.15 -7.06
CA SER A 109 3.53 -1.72 -6.09
C SER A 109 2.72 -2.88 -6.68
N ARG A 110 2.35 -2.79 -7.97
CA ARG A 110 1.67 -3.88 -8.72
C ARG A 110 2.56 -5.11 -8.92
N ARG A 111 3.86 -4.92 -9.24
CA ARG A 111 4.82 -6.02 -9.47
C ARG A 111 5.15 -6.80 -8.21
N GLU A 112 5.26 -6.13 -7.07
CA GLU A 112 5.50 -6.79 -5.76
C GLU A 112 4.31 -7.66 -5.32
N SER A 113 3.09 -7.30 -5.73
CA SER A 113 1.87 -8.08 -5.48
C SER A 113 1.82 -9.37 -6.30
N GLY A 114 2.40 -9.39 -7.52
CA GLY A 114 2.49 -10.59 -8.37
C GLY A 114 3.66 -11.52 -8.02
N ALA A 115 4.81 -10.96 -7.63
CA ALA A 115 6.02 -11.74 -7.33
C ALA A 115 5.92 -12.56 -6.02
N LYS A 116 5.15 -12.10 -5.03
CA LYS A 116 4.91 -12.85 -3.77
C LYS A 116 4.02 -14.07 -3.96
N THR A 117 3.10 -14.06 -4.92
CA THR A 117 2.25 -15.22 -5.26
C THR A 117 3.06 -16.32 -5.94
N ALA A 118 4.01 -15.96 -6.81
CA ALA A 118 4.86 -16.93 -7.50
C ALA A 118 5.86 -17.66 -6.57
N ARG A 119 6.42 -16.97 -5.55
CA ARG A 119 7.36 -17.59 -4.60
C ARG A 119 6.69 -18.49 -3.55
N ARG A 120 5.39 -18.33 -3.31
CA ARG A 120 4.65 -19.11 -2.29
C ARG A 120 4.22 -20.49 -2.81
N ASN A 121 4.20 -20.69 -4.12
CA ASN A 121 3.86 -21.96 -4.79
C ASN A 121 5.09 -22.84 -5.07
N VAL A 122 6.27 -22.47 -4.57
CA VAL A 122 7.50 -23.25 -4.70
C VAL A 122 7.95 -23.68 -3.32
N ARG A 123 7.23 -24.63 -2.73
CA ARG A 123 7.81 -25.57 -1.77
C ARG A 123 7.02 -26.89 -1.85
N PRO A 124 7.70 -28.03 -2.09
CA PRO A 124 7.08 -29.35 -2.04
C PRO A 124 6.66 -29.73 -0.61
#